data_AF-A0A929DGZ1-F1
#
_entry.id   AF-A0A929DGZ1-F1
#
_cell.length_a   1.000
_cell.length_b   1.000
_cell.length_c   1.000
_cell.angle_alpha   90.00
_cell.angle_beta   90.00
_cell.angle_gamma   90.00
#
_symmetry.space_group_name_H-M   'P 1'
#
loop_
_entity.id
_entity.type
_entity.pdbx_description
1 polymer ?
#
loop_
_entity_poly.entity_id
_entity_poly.type
_entity_poly.pdbx_seq_one_letter_code
_entity_poly.pdbx_strand_id
1 'polypeptide(L)' 'MTTHVKPQRGLDGMKPYVPGKPIEEVQREYGLKDVIKLASNENPLGPSPKALAAIEQTLPSLNLYPDS' A
#
# COMPACT_ATOMS: atom_id res chain seq x y z
N MET A 1 15.42 24.76 -20.88
CA MET A 1 15.74 23.59 -21.72
C MET A 1 15.39 22.33 -20.94
N THR A 2 14.36 21.60 -21.33
CA THR A 2 13.95 20.35 -20.66
C THR A 2 14.70 19.19 -21.29
N THR A 3 15.67 18.63 -20.57
CA THR A 3 16.42 17.44 -20.99
C THR A 3 15.44 16.26 -21.13
N HIS A 4 15.24 15.79 -22.36
CA HIS A 4 14.46 14.57 -22.61
C HIS A 4 15.31 13.36 -22.21
N VAL A 5 15.02 12.80 -21.04
CA VAL A 5 15.66 11.56 -20.59
C VAL A 5 15.07 10.41 -21.37
N LYS A 6 15.92 9.69 -22.11
CA LYS A 6 15.52 8.48 -22.82
C LYS A 6 15.58 7.28 -21.86
N PRO A 7 14.48 6.53 -21.67
CA PRO A 7 14.48 5.31 -20.86
C PRO A 7 15.35 4.21 -21.45
N GLN A 8 15.78 3.25 -20.60
CA GLN A 8 16.48 2.04 -21.04
C GLN A 8 15.55 1.18 -21.89
N ARG A 9 16.08 0.54 -22.95
CA ARG A 9 15.31 -0.28 -23.91
C ARG A 9 14.46 -1.37 -23.25
N GLY A 10 14.89 -1.89 -22.10
CA GLY A 10 14.13 -2.89 -21.35
C GLY A 10 12.74 -2.41 -20.89
N LEU A 11 12.49 -1.10 -20.89
CA LEU A 11 11.19 -0.52 -20.51
C LEU A 11 10.18 -0.51 -21.67
N ASP A 12 10.62 -0.61 -22.93
CA ASP A 12 9.78 -0.38 -24.12
C ASP A 12 8.60 -1.37 -24.24
N GLY A 13 8.76 -2.59 -23.71
CA GLY A 13 7.73 -3.64 -23.72
C GLY A 13 6.97 -3.78 -22.40
N MET A 14 7.31 -3.00 -21.37
CA MET A 14 6.66 -3.12 -20.07
C MET A 14 5.34 -2.37 -20.03
N LYS A 15 4.30 -3.05 -19.57
CA LYS A 15 3.04 -2.40 -19.25
C LYS A 15 3.26 -1.50 -18.02
N PRO A 16 2.79 -0.24 -18.05
CA PRO A 16 2.79 0.60 -16.86
C PRO A 16 2.12 -0.11 -15.69
N TYR A 17 2.72 0.02 -14.50
CA TYR A 17 2.11 -0.50 -13.28
C TYR A 17 0.80 0.23 -13.01
N VAL A 18 -0.28 -0.53 -12.86
CA VAL A 18 -1.56 -0.01 -12.43
C VAL A 18 -1.72 -0.38 -10.95
N PRO A 19 -1.64 0.59 -10.02
CA PRO A 19 -1.88 0.32 -8.61
C PRO A 19 -3.32 -0.12 -8.39
N GLY A 20 -3.55 -0.93 -7.37
CA GLY A 20 -4.91 -1.26 -6.93
C GLY A 20 -5.65 0.02 -6.53
N LYS A 21 -6.93 0.12 -6.89
CA LYS A 21 -7.77 1.27 -6.54
C LYS A 21 -8.04 1.30 -5.02
N PRO A 22 -7.78 2.41 -4.32
CA PRO A 22 -8.08 2.55 -2.89
C PRO A 22 -9.58 2.40 -2.60
N ILE A 23 -9.93 1.93 -1.41
CA ILE A 23 -11.33 1.77 -0.98
C ILE A 23 -12.07 3.11 -1.05
N GLU A 24 -11.41 4.18 -0.62
CA GLU A 24 -11.97 5.53 -0.56
C GLU A 24 -12.27 6.08 -1.95
N GLU A 25 -11.49 5.68 -2.96
CA GLU A 25 -11.75 6.06 -4.35
C GLU A 25 -12.97 5.34 -4.91
N VAL A 26 -13.11 4.04 -4.63
CA VAL A 26 -14.31 3.27 -4.98
C VAL A 26 -15.55 3.87 -4.31
N GLN A 27 -15.46 4.22 -3.02
CA GLN A 27 -16.57 4.83 -2.30
C GLN A 27 -17.04 6.14 -2.95
N ARG A 28 -16.12 7.03 -3.32
CA ARG A 28 -16.46 8.29 -4.00
C ARG A 28 -17.05 8.08 -5.40
N GLU A 29 -16.48 7.18 -6.19
CA GLU A 29 -16.90 6.94 -7.57
C GLU A 29 -18.34 6.39 -7.66
N TYR A 30 -18.70 5.50 -6.73
CA TYR A 30 -19.99 4.82 -6.75
C TYR A 30 -21.00 5.37 -5.72
N GLY A 31 -20.62 6.40 -4.94
CA GLY A 31 -21.48 6.98 -3.89
C GLY A 31 -21.77 6.02 -2.74
N LEU A 32 -20.84 5.10 -2.45
CA LEU A 32 -20.99 4.06 -1.44
C LEU A 32 -20.57 4.59 -0.07
N LYS A 33 -21.39 4.31 0.95
CA LYS A 33 -21.04 4.60 2.35
C LYS A 33 -20.10 3.56 2.95
N ASP A 34 -20.15 2.34 2.43
CA ASP A 34 -19.41 1.20 2.97
C ASP A 34 -19.00 0.25 1.85
N VAL A 35 -17.85 -0.40 2.00
CA VAL A 35 -17.24 -1.32 1.04
C VAL A 35 -16.58 -2.46 1.80
N ILE A 36 -17.03 -3.69 1.54
CA ILE A 36 -16.39 -4.90 2.06
C ILE A 36 -15.30 -5.33 1.07
N LYS A 37 -14.03 -5.26 1.50
CA LYS A 37 -12.90 -5.73 0.69
C LYS A 37 -12.70 -7.23 0.86
N LEU A 38 -12.95 -7.98 -0.20
CA LEU A 38 -12.72 -9.44 -0.29
C LEU A 38 -11.57 -9.79 -1.25
N ALA A 39 -10.69 -8.82 -1.50
CA ALA A 39 -9.51 -8.98 -2.37
C ALA A 39 -8.23 -9.15 -1.53
N SER A 40 -7.12 -9.51 -2.19
CA SER A 40 -5.77 -9.53 -1.60
C SER A 40 -5.49 -10.59 -0.52
N ASN A 41 -6.42 -11.54 -0.29
CA ASN A 41 -6.27 -12.61 0.70
C ASN A 41 -5.99 -12.10 2.13
N GLU A 42 -6.56 -10.95 2.49
CA GLU A 42 -6.39 -10.35 3.82
C GLU A 42 -7.13 -11.15 4.90
N ASN A 43 -6.62 -11.14 6.13
CA ASN A 43 -7.29 -11.77 7.26
C ASN A 43 -8.44 -10.88 7.76
N PRO A 44 -9.72 -11.31 7.64
CA PRO A 44 -10.86 -10.50 8.07
C PRO A 44 -10.93 -10.29 9.59
N LEU A 45 -10.20 -11.09 10.38
CA LEU A 45 -10.16 -10.96 11.84
C LEU A 45 -9.20 -9.85 12.32
N GLY A 46 -8.42 -9.26 11.41
CA GLY A 46 -7.38 -8.30 11.78
C GLY A 46 -6.14 -8.96 12.40
N PRO A 47 -5.20 -8.13 12.89
CA PRO A 47 -3.96 -8.61 13.51
C PRO A 47 -4.19 -9.22 14.89
N SER A 48 -3.26 -10.08 15.33
CA SER A 48 -3.26 -10.62 16.70
C SER A 48 -3.18 -9.50 17.75
N PRO A 49 -3.93 -9.57 18.87
CA PRO A 49 -3.80 -8.61 19.97
C PRO A 49 -2.38 -8.50 20.52
N LYS A 50 -1.62 -9.61 20.54
CA LYS A 50 -0.20 -9.60 20.96
C LYS A 50 0.68 -8.82 19.98
N ALA A 51 0.38 -8.89 18.69
CA ALA A 51 1.12 -8.15 17.68
C ALA A 51 0.84 -6.65 17.79
N LEU A 52 -0.42 -6.25 18.02
CA LEU A 52 -0.79 -4.86 18.28
C LEU A 52 -0.03 -4.30 19.49
N ALA A 53 -0.04 -5.00 20.62
CA ALA A 53 0.68 -4.57 21.82
C ALA A 53 2.20 -4.43 21.58
N ALA A 54 2.80 -5.33 20.79
CA ALA A 54 4.22 -5.24 20.45
C ALA A 54 4.52 -4.03 19.54
N ILE A 55 3.65 -3.74 18.56
CA ILE A 55 3.79 -2.56 17.69
C ILE A 55 3.68 -1.28 18.51
N GLU A 56 2.70 -1.17 19.41
CA GLU A 56 2.53 0.00 20.27
C GLU A 56 3.78 0.29 21.11
N GLN A 57 4.43 -0.76 21.63
CA GLN A 57 5.65 -0.64 22.40
C GLN A 57 6.85 -0.14 21.59
N THR A 58 6.88 -0.38 20.26
CA THR A 58 8.01 0.01 19.41
C THR A 58 7.85 1.39 18.76
N LEU A 59 6.66 2.02 18.86
CA LEU A 59 6.41 3.35 18.28
C LEU A 59 7.44 4.41 18.72
N PRO A 60 7.90 4.49 19.98
CA PRO A 60 8.88 5.50 20.40
C PRO A 60 10.24 5.39 19.72
N SER A 61 10.60 4.21 19.21
CA SER A 61 11.90 3.95 18.55
C SER A 61 11.78 3.80 17.03
N LEU A 62 10.63 4.15 16.43
CA LEU A 62 10.37 3.96 15.01
C LEU A 62 11.30 4.78 14.10
N ASN A 63 11.98 5.80 14.64
CA ASN A 63 12.97 6.60 13.93
C ASN A 63 14.36 5.93 13.81
N LEU A 64 14.56 4.78 14.47
CA LEU A 64 15.81 4.04 14.43
C LEU A 64 15.74 2.95 13.36
N TYR A 65 16.85 2.73 12.67
CA TYR A 65 16.99 1.54 11.82
C TYR A 65 16.87 0.28 12.70
N PRO A 66 16.28 -0.81 12.17
CA PRO A 66 16.26 -2.08 12.87
C PRO A 66 17.68 -2.64 13.03
N ASP A 67 17.86 -3.49 14.05
CA ASP A 67 19.11 -4.24 14.22
C ASP A 67 19.37 -5.17 13.02
N SER A 68 20.65 -5.40 12.72
CA SER A 68 21.13 -6.25 11.62
C SER A 68 21.06 -7.74 11.92
#